data_AF-A0A258F5E4-F1
#
_entry.id   AF-A0A258F5E4-F1
#
_cell.length_a   1.000
_cell.length_b   1.000
_cell.length_c   1.000
_cell.angle_alpha   90.00
_cell.angle_beta   90.00
_cell.angle_gamma   90.00
#
_symmetry.space_group_name_H-M   'P 1'
#
loop_
_entity.id
_entity.type
_entity.pdbx_description
1 polymer ?
#
loop_
_entity_poly.entity_id
_entity_poly.type
_entity_poly.pdbx_seq_one_letter_code
_entity_poly.pdbx_strand_id
1 'polypeptide(L)'
;MGNRAVFLISRPDQRNGRRAPVPSARIRFTHPETAASAWNARPGAALQGNTEGHIQRKGRPMDTTTTPRTQLQATAHDILITNLRNAHALEKQVIAVLEPQLDLIEGLPDLHARVAQHIEETEEQVRRLQTALESCGSAPSMMKDTFLSVMGRGQSSVQGLSDDGVIKAVIADMMTEHLEIATYRSLMVVAEMAGRADLCLNLELSLSEEVAMADWFNQNLEQLTRRFVELEAAEDAGKDSGPDSGQDSGLEPGQDYGRDIDQGLR
;
A
#
# COMPACT_ATOMS: atom_id res chain seq x y z
N MET A 1 -12.62 -17.57 31.39
CA MET A 1 -13.40 -18.52 30.59
C MET A 1 -12.84 -18.50 29.18
N GLY A 2 -12.25 -19.60 28.72
CA GLY A 2 -11.53 -19.66 27.45
C GLY A 2 -12.45 -19.90 26.27
N ASN A 3 -12.23 -19.17 25.16
CA ASN A 3 -12.87 -19.44 23.87
C ASN A 3 -12.17 -20.62 23.19
N ARG A 4 -12.91 -21.72 22.99
CA ARG A 4 -12.48 -22.86 22.16
C ARG A 4 -13.01 -22.68 20.75
N ALA A 5 -12.12 -22.74 19.76
CA ALA A 5 -12.50 -23.02 18.38
C ALA A 5 -12.90 -24.49 18.26
N VAL A 6 -14.08 -24.78 17.73
CA VAL A 6 -14.53 -26.14 17.39
C VAL A 6 -14.13 -26.39 15.93
N PHE A 7 -13.13 -27.25 15.71
CA PHE A 7 -12.81 -27.78 14.38
C PHE A 7 -13.60 -29.08 14.17
N LEU A 8 -14.59 -29.05 13.29
CA LEU A 8 -15.20 -30.28 12.76
C LEU A 8 -14.37 -30.79 11.59
N ILE A 9 -13.42 -31.67 11.88
CA ILE A 9 -12.70 -32.43 10.85
C ILE A 9 -13.55 -33.66 10.51
N SER A 10 -14.25 -33.62 9.37
CA SER A 10 -14.82 -34.84 8.78
C SER A 10 -13.71 -35.67 8.14
N ARG A 11 -13.59 -36.94 8.51
CA ARG A 11 -12.67 -37.90 7.85
C ARG A 11 -13.22 -38.25 6.45
N PRO A 12 -12.38 -38.33 5.40
CA PRO A 12 -12.85 -38.73 4.09
C PRO A 12 -12.99 -40.27 4.00
N ASP A 13 -14.13 -40.73 3.49
CA ASP A 13 -14.28 -42.09 2.95
C ASP A 13 -13.63 -42.14 1.56
N GLN A 14 -12.56 -42.93 1.46
CA GLN A 14 -11.81 -43.16 0.22
C GLN A 14 -12.49 -44.29 -0.57
N ARG A 15 -13.63 -44.02 -1.19
CA ARG A 15 -14.16 -44.85 -2.26
C ARG A 15 -14.74 -43.99 -3.39
N ASN A 16 -14.25 -44.27 -4.59
CA ASN A 16 -14.61 -43.72 -5.91
C ASN A 16 -13.86 -42.45 -6.35
N GLY A 17 -12.93 -42.65 -7.31
CA GLY A 17 -12.04 -41.64 -7.89
C GLY A 17 -12.73 -40.62 -8.81
N ARG A 18 -13.61 -39.79 -8.26
CA ARG A 18 -14.06 -38.54 -8.90
C ARG A 18 -13.49 -37.38 -8.07
N ARG A 19 -12.68 -36.51 -8.69
CA ARG A 19 -12.22 -35.26 -8.07
C ARG A 19 -13.44 -34.44 -7.64
N ALA A 20 -13.61 -34.23 -6.34
CA ALA A 20 -14.59 -33.31 -5.79
C ALA A 20 -14.18 -31.86 -6.12
N PRO A 21 -15.14 -30.94 -6.34
CA PRO A 21 -14.82 -29.53 -6.51
C PRO A 21 -14.17 -28.97 -5.23
N VAL A 22 -13.14 -28.15 -5.40
CA VAL A 22 -12.42 -27.48 -4.32
C VAL A 22 -13.42 -26.60 -3.54
N PRO A 23 -13.53 -26.72 -2.21
CA PRO A 23 -14.43 -25.88 -1.44
C PRO A 23 -13.96 -24.43 -1.52
N SER A 24 -14.78 -23.55 -2.06
CA SER A 24 -14.55 -22.10 -2.05
C SER A 24 -14.74 -21.60 -0.61
N ALA A 25 -13.63 -21.44 0.11
CA ALA A 25 -13.63 -20.70 1.35
C ALA A 25 -13.92 -19.22 1.03
N ARG A 26 -15.16 -18.77 1.30
CA ARG A 26 -15.46 -17.33 1.33
C ARG A 26 -14.84 -16.75 2.59
N ILE A 27 -13.70 -16.07 2.44
CA ILE A 27 -13.22 -15.14 3.45
C ILE A 27 -14.23 -13.99 3.46
N ARG A 28 -15.02 -13.88 4.52
CA ARG A 28 -15.86 -12.69 4.74
C ARG A 28 -15.00 -11.68 5.48
N PHE A 29 -14.57 -10.63 4.77
CA PHE A 29 -14.11 -9.41 5.42
C PHE A 29 -15.35 -8.76 6.06
N THR A 30 -15.49 -8.92 7.37
CA THR A 30 -16.46 -8.13 8.11
C THR A 30 -15.90 -6.72 8.22
N HIS A 31 -16.51 -5.75 7.53
CA HIS A 31 -16.24 -4.33 7.81
C HIS A 31 -16.65 -4.04 9.25
N PRO A 32 -15.73 -3.59 10.13
CA PRO A 32 -16.17 -2.87 11.29
C PRO A 32 -16.59 -1.47 10.81
N GLU A 33 -17.91 -1.23 10.74
CA GLU A 33 -18.48 0.14 10.74
C GLU A 33 -18.06 0.97 11.98
N THR A 34 -17.21 0.42 12.86
CA THR A 34 -16.91 0.92 14.19
C THR A 34 -15.48 1.43 14.39
N ALA A 35 -14.54 1.23 13.45
CA ALA A 35 -13.18 1.76 13.62
C ALA A 35 -13.07 3.23 13.19
N ALA A 36 -13.63 3.58 12.02
CA ALA A 36 -13.67 4.96 11.53
C ALA A 36 -14.63 5.85 12.34
N SER A 37 -15.76 5.30 12.80
CA SER A 37 -16.76 6.04 13.60
C SER A 37 -16.33 6.26 15.06
N ALA A 38 -15.48 5.40 15.63
CA ALA A 38 -14.93 5.60 16.98
C ALA A 38 -13.96 6.79 17.06
N TRP A 39 -13.29 7.14 15.96
CA TRP A 39 -12.35 8.27 15.90
C TRP A 39 -13.00 9.60 15.48
N ASN A 40 -14.12 9.57 14.76
CA ASN A 40 -14.90 10.77 14.42
C ASN A 40 -15.68 11.37 15.61
N ALA A 41 -15.67 10.69 16.77
CA ALA A 41 -16.15 11.27 18.02
C ALA A 41 -15.09 12.23 18.58
N ARG A 42 -15.27 13.53 18.30
CA ARG A 42 -14.61 14.71 18.91
C ARG A 42 -13.57 14.42 20.02
N PRO A 43 -12.30 14.83 19.89
CA PRO A 43 -11.35 14.72 21.00
C PRO A 43 -11.72 15.75 22.09
N GLY A 44 -12.49 15.33 23.10
CA GLY A 44 -12.89 16.20 24.20
C GLY A 44 -13.61 15.54 25.38
N ALA A 45 -13.92 14.24 25.33
CA ALA A 45 -14.62 13.54 26.42
C ALA A 45 -13.66 12.64 27.21
N ALA A 46 -13.16 13.19 28.32
CA ALA A 46 -12.71 12.54 29.56
C ALA A 46 -12.32 11.05 29.52
N LEU A 47 -11.01 10.79 29.56
CA LEU A 47 -10.48 9.55 30.14
C LEU A 47 -10.46 9.68 31.68
N GLN A 48 -11.60 9.42 32.32
CA GLN A 48 -11.62 8.95 33.70
C GLN A 48 -11.83 7.44 33.68
N GLY A 49 -10.71 6.70 33.71
CA GLY A 49 -10.67 5.25 33.81
C GLY A 49 -9.69 4.85 34.89
N ASN A 50 -10.24 4.40 36.02
CA ASN A 50 -9.53 3.98 37.21
C ASN A 50 -8.95 2.57 36.99
N THR A 51 -7.63 2.39 37.10
CA THR A 51 -7.00 1.07 37.27
C THR A 51 -5.88 1.17 38.29
N GLU A 52 -6.16 0.68 39.50
CA GLU A 52 -5.18 0.40 40.53
C GLU A 52 -4.27 -0.75 40.04
N GLY A 53 -3.05 -0.38 39.63
CA GLY A 53 -1.95 -1.29 39.34
C GLY A 53 -0.70 -0.74 40.01
N HIS A 54 -0.32 -1.34 41.14
CA HIS A 54 0.81 -0.93 41.97
C HIS A 54 2.14 -1.28 41.26
N ILE A 55 2.62 -0.42 40.37
CA ILE A 55 4.01 -0.45 39.88
C ILE A 55 4.78 0.64 40.63
N GLN A 56 5.55 0.23 41.66
CA GLN A 56 6.52 1.11 42.31
C GLN A 56 7.65 1.44 41.35
N ARG A 57 7.47 2.52 40.56
CA ARG A 57 8.58 3.19 39.89
C ARG A 57 9.30 4.07 40.91
N LYS A 58 10.60 3.83 41.07
CA LYS A 58 11.52 4.63 41.90
C LYS A 58 11.42 6.10 41.47
N GLY A 59 10.78 6.93 42.30
CA GLY A 59 10.41 8.30 41.96
C GLY A 59 11.62 9.19 41.75
N ARG A 60 11.80 9.68 40.53
CA ARG A 60 12.33 11.03 40.30
C ARG A 60 11.17 11.98 40.59
N PRO A 61 11.35 13.06 41.37
CA PRO A 61 10.27 14.01 41.60
C PRO A 61 9.80 14.54 40.24
N MET A 62 8.52 14.28 39.92
CA MET A 62 7.84 14.90 38.78
C MET A 62 7.61 16.35 39.21
N ASP A 63 8.48 17.24 38.74
CA ASP A 63 8.30 18.67 38.92
C ASP A 63 7.03 19.08 38.17
N THR A 64 5.95 19.37 38.88
CA THR A 64 4.64 19.75 38.34
C THR A 64 4.59 21.20 37.86
N THR A 65 5.72 21.75 37.42
CA THR A 65 5.77 23.08 36.83
C THR A 65 4.97 23.04 35.51
N THR A 66 3.74 23.56 35.55
CA THR A 66 2.89 23.72 34.37
C THR A 66 3.65 24.55 33.35
N THR A 67 3.97 23.97 32.19
CA THR A 67 4.64 24.69 31.11
C THR A 67 3.83 25.94 30.76
N PRO A 68 4.43 27.14 30.77
CA PRO A 68 3.73 28.36 30.41
C PRO A 68 3.10 28.23 29.01
N ARG A 69 1.83 28.68 28.86
CA ARG A 69 1.07 28.57 27.60
C ARG A 69 1.85 29.10 26.38
N THR A 70 2.63 30.17 26.56
CA THR A 70 3.48 30.75 25.52
C THR A 70 4.60 29.80 25.08
N GLN A 71 5.20 29.06 26.01
CA GLN A 71 6.26 28.10 25.70
C GLN A 71 5.70 26.86 24.99
N LEU A 72 4.52 26.39 25.41
CA LEU A 72 3.82 25.29 24.74
C LEU A 72 3.51 25.65 23.28
N GLN A 73 2.96 26.84 23.03
CA GLN A 73 2.62 27.29 21.67
C GLN A 73 3.87 27.45 20.79
N ALA A 74 4.96 27.99 21.33
CA ALA A 74 6.23 28.09 20.61
C ALA A 74 6.78 26.70 20.23
N THR A 75 6.79 25.75 21.17
CA THR A 75 7.18 24.36 20.89
C THR A 75 6.27 23.71 19.85
N ALA A 76 4.95 23.92 19.93
CA ALA A 76 4.00 23.42 18.94
C ALA A 76 4.25 24.01 17.54
N HIS A 77 4.61 25.29 17.45
CA HIS A 77 4.96 25.94 16.19
C HIS A 77 6.22 25.33 15.54
N ASP A 78 7.26 25.04 16.32
CA ASP A 78 8.47 24.38 15.80
C ASP A 78 8.19 22.94 15.32
N ILE A 79 7.36 22.21 16.06
CA ILE A 79 6.89 20.88 15.68
C ILE A 79 6.03 20.98 14.40
N LEU A 80 5.16 21.98 14.29
CA LEU A 80 4.31 22.20 13.11
C LEU A 80 5.15 22.36 11.85
N ILE A 81 6.13 23.25 11.86
CA ILE A 81 7.00 23.49 10.70
C ILE A 81 7.75 22.21 10.31
N THR A 82 8.24 21.46 11.30
CA THR A 82 8.95 20.20 11.06
C THR A 82 8.03 19.16 10.43
N ASN A 83 6.81 19.01 10.96
CA ASN A 83 5.85 18.04 10.45
C ASN A 83 5.32 18.42 9.07
N LEU A 84 5.08 19.71 8.80
CA LEU A 84 4.71 20.20 7.47
C LEU A 84 5.78 19.87 6.43
N ARG A 85 7.07 20.03 6.77
CA ARG A 85 8.18 19.67 5.88
C ARG A 85 8.24 18.16 5.64
N ASN A 86 8.02 17.36 6.67
CA ASN A 86 8.03 15.90 6.56
C ASN A 86 6.86 15.41 5.71
N ALA A 87 5.65 15.94 5.93
CA ALA A 87 4.47 15.63 5.10
C ALA A 87 4.73 16.01 3.64
N HIS A 88 5.23 17.23 3.37
CA HIS A 88 5.54 17.64 1.99
C HIS A 88 6.59 16.74 1.32
N ALA A 89 7.57 16.23 2.08
CA ALA A 89 8.54 15.27 1.56
C ALA A 89 7.94 13.87 1.33
N LEU A 90 7.01 13.45 2.19
CA LEU A 90 6.26 12.20 2.07
C LEU A 90 5.44 12.20 0.77
N GLU A 91 4.62 13.23 0.54
CA GLU A 91 3.79 13.32 -0.67
C GLU A 91 4.62 13.25 -1.97
N LYS A 92 5.77 13.96 -2.00
CA LYS A 92 6.68 13.89 -3.14
C LYS A 92 7.29 12.51 -3.34
N GLN A 93 7.53 11.77 -2.26
CA GLN A 93 8.01 10.39 -2.34
C GLN A 93 6.89 9.47 -2.85
N VAL A 94 5.64 9.68 -2.43
CA VAL A 94 4.49 8.92 -2.92
C VAL A 94 4.32 9.08 -4.42
N ILE A 95 4.32 10.31 -4.95
CA ILE A 95 4.27 10.56 -6.39
C ILE A 95 5.40 9.81 -7.12
N ALA A 96 6.64 9.91 -6.63
CA ALA A 96 7.79 9.25 -7.24
C ALA A 96 7.74 7.71 -7.22
N VAL A 97 6.91 7.12 -6.35
CA VAL A 97 6.64 5.67 -6.31
C VAL A 97 5.47 5.31 -7.22
N LEU A 98 4.39 6.09 -7.20
CA LEU A 98 3.16 5.77 -7.95
C LEU A 98 3.32 5.98 -9.46
N GLU A 99 4.09 6.99 -9.90
CA GLU A 99 4.33 7.25 -11.33
C GLU A 99 4.86 6.02 -12.08
N PRO A 100 6.00 5.39 -11.70
CA PRO A 100 6.49 4.18 -12.37
C PRO A 100 5.61 2.95 -12.10
N GLN A 101 4.78 2.97 -11.05
CA GLN A 101 3.88 1.87 -10.74
C GLN A 101 2.72 1.76 -11.74
N LEU A 102 2.32 2.86 -12.40
CA LEU A 102 1.27 2.83 -13.44
C LEU A 102 1.56 1.80 -14.54
N ASP A 103 2.81 1.73 -15.01
CA ASP A 103 3.24 0.75 -16.02
C ASP A 103 3.11 -0.70 -15.50
N LEU A 104 3.39 -0.93 -14.21
CA LEU A 104 3.32 -2.26 -13.59
C LEU A 104 1.87 -2.76 -13.46
N ILE A 105 0.92 -1.84 -13.31
CA ILE A 105 -0.50 -2.17 -13.04
C ILE A 105 -1.41 -2.00 -14.26
N GLU A 106 -0.86 -1.88 -15.48
CA GLU A 106 -1.62 -1.72 -16.73
C GLU A 106 -2.67 -2.85 -16.92
N GLY A 107 -2.38 -4.07 -16.46
CA GLY A 107 -3.31 -5.21 -16.49
C GLY A 107 -4.48 -5.13 -15.49
N LEU A 108 -4.52 -4.10 -14.64
CA LEU A 108 -5.51 -3.86 -13.58
C LEU A 108 -6.15 -2.47 -13.79
N PRO A 109 -7.08 -2.31 -14.76
CA PRO A 109 -7.53 -1.00 -15.22
C PRO A 109 -8.18 -0.12 -14.14
N ASP A 110 -8.95 -0.72 -13.22
CA ASP A 110 -9.58 0.02 -12.13
C ASP A 110 -8.55 0.55 -11.12
N LEU A 111 -7.50 -0.23 -10.84
CA LEU A 111 -6.38 0.19 -9.99
C LEU A 111 -5.55 1.27 -10.68
N HIS A 112 -5.22 1.08 -11.96
CA HIS A 112 -4.50 2.07 -12.75
C HIS A 112 -5.23 3.41 -12.75
N ALA A 113 -6.54 3.42 -13.04
CA ALA A 113 -7.34 4.65 -13.04
C ALA A 113 -7.35 5.32 -11.67
N ARG A 114 -7.52 4.55 -10.58
CA ARG A 114 -7.53 5.11 -9.22
C ARG A 114 -6.17 5.68 -8.81
N VAL A 115 -5.08 5.00 -9.13
CA VAL A 115 -3.71 5.46 -8.83
C VAL A 115 -3.38 6.72 -9.64
N ALA A 116 -3.77 6.79 -10.91
CA ALA A 116 -3.59 8.00 -11.72
C ALA A 116 -4.35 9.21 -11.14
N GLN A 117 -5.61 9.01 -10.74
CA GLN A 117 -6.36 10.04 -10.01
C GLN A 117 -5.66 10.42 -8.69
N HIS A 118 -5.15 9.43 -7.96
CA HIS A 118 -4.50 9.68 -6.68
C HIS A 118 -3.23 10.51 -6.83
N ILE A 119 -2.43 10.29 -7.88
CA ILE A 119 -1.27 11.14 -8.19
C ILE A 119 -1.69 12.62 -8.34
N GLU A 120 -2.79 12.90 -9.04
CA GLU A 120 -3.31 14.27 -9.17
C GLU A 120 -3.76 14.87 -7.82
N GLU A 121 -4.40 14.06 -6.96
CA GLU A 121 -4.76 14.43 -5.58
C GLU A 121 -3.49 14.76 -4.79
N THR A 122 -2.49 13.88 -4.81
CA THR A 122 -1.20 14.03 -4.12
C THR A 122 -0.42 15.27 -4.59
N GLU A 123 -0.44 15.61 -5.88
CA GLU A 123 0.16 16.83 -6.39
C GLU A 123 -0.50 18.11 -5.83
N GLU A 124 -1.82 18.08 -5.62
CA GLU A 124 -2.53 19.18 -4.99
C GLU A 124 -2.25 19.24 -3.48
N GLN A 125 -2.10 18.09 -2.81
CA GLN A 125 -1.68 18.04 -1.41
C GLN A 125 -0.28 18.64 -1.21
N VAL A 126 0.68 18.35 -2.10
CA VAL A 126 2.00 19.01 -2.13
C VAL A 126 1.85 20.54 -2.19
N ARG A 127 0.97 21.05 -3.06
CA ARG A 127 0.71 22.49 -3.21
C ARG A 127 0.10 23.11 -1.94
N ARG A 128 -0.84 22.43 -1.29
CA ARG A 128 -1.45 22.85 -0.02
C ARG A 128 -0.41 22.90 1.10
N LEU A 129 0.44 21.88 1.22
CA LEU A 129 1.51 21.82 2.22
C LEU A 129 2.59 22.88 1.98
N GLN A 130 2.93 23.16 0.72
CA GLN A 130 3.83 24.25 0.37
C GLN A 130 3.24 25.60 0.79
N THR A 131 1.98 25.87 0.47
CA THR A 131 1.27 27.10 0.87
C THR A 131 1.22 27.24 2.40
N ALA A 132 0.97 26.14 3.12
CA ALA A 132 0.97 26.12 4.57
C ALA A 132 2.36 26.47 5.14
N LEU A 133 3.44 25.90 4.59
CA LEU A 133 4.82 26.24 4.98
C LEU A 133 5.13 27.72 4.77
N GLU A 134 4.80 28.25 3.60
CA GLU A 134 5.02 29.66 3.25
C GLU A 134 4.28 30.59 4.21
N SER A 135 3.04 30.25 4.57
CA SER A 135 2.24 31.01 5.56
C SER A 135 2.83 30.97 6.98
N CYS A 136 3.63 29.96 7.32
CA CYS A 136 4.39 29.87 8.57
C CYS A 136 5.73 30.64 8.52
N GLY A 137 6.01 31.39 7.45
CA GLY A 137 7.30 32.06 7.25
C GLY A 137 8.44 31.08 7.01
N SER A 138 8.12 29.87 6.52
CA SER A 138 9.05 28.77 6.31
C SER A 138 9.02 28.34 4.85
N ALA A 139 10.10 27.74 4.37
CA ALA A 139 10.12 27.08 3.06
C ALA A 139 10.16 25.55 3.25
N PRO A 140 9.70 24.78 2.24
CA PRO A 140 10.06 23.37 2.14
C PRO A 140 11.56 23.20 2.33
N SER A 141 11.96 22.24 3.16
CA SER A 141 13.37 22.06 3.47
C SER A 141 14.12 21.63 2.21
N MET A 142 15.12 22.41 1.79
CA MET A 142 16.15 21.95 0.84
C MET A 142 17.09 20.91 1.47
N MET A 143 16.94 20.61 2.77
CA MET A 143 17.79 19.67 3.49
C MET A 143 17.33 18.23 3.20
N LYS A 144 17.83 17.74 2.07
CA LYS A 144 18.08 16.35 1.75
C LYS A 144 18.54 15.56 3.00
N ASP A 145 17.94 14.38 3.20
CA ASP A 145 18.65 13.13 3.55
C ASP A 145 18.24 12.34 4.80
N THR A 146 17.48 12.84 5.79
CA THR A 146 17.28 12.03 7.03
C THR A 146 15.98 11.21 7.09
N PHE A 147 14.83 11.73 6.64
CA PHE A 147 13.57 10.96 6.68
C PHE A 147 13.39 10.07 5.43
N LEU A 148 13.65 10.65 4.24
CA LEU A 148 13.66 9.95 2.95
C LEU A 148 14.57 8.71 2.93
N SER A 149 15.67 8.71 3.71
CA SER A 149 16.61 7.58 3.75
C SER A 149 16.13 6.39 4.57
N VAL A 150 15.22 6.59 5.54
CA VAL A 150 14.67 5.49 6.36
C VAL A 150 13.51 4.81 5.64
N MET A 151 12.59 5.60 5.08
CA MET A 151 11.43 5.06 4.35
C MET A 151 11.83 4.55 2.97
N GLY A 152 12.71 5.26 2.25
CA GLY A 152 13.22 4.84 0.94
C GLY A 152 14.02 3.54 0.97
N ARG A 153 14.69 3.19 2.10
CA ARG A 153 15.33 1.87 2.30
C ARG A 153 14.32 0.75 2.61
N GLY A 154 13.18 1.08 3.22
CA GLY A 154 12.09 0.13 3.48
C GLY A 154 11.30 -0.22 2.21
N GLN A 155 10.95 0.80 1.41
CA GLN A 155 10.17 0.64 0.18
C GLN A 155 10.98 0.03 -0.99
N SER A 156 12.27 0.38 -1.13
CA SER A 156 13.16 -0.29 -2.11
C SER A 156 13.36 -1.77 -1.83
N SER A 157 13.12 -2.24 -0.60
CA SER A 157 13.12 -3.67 -0.28
C SER A 157 11.81 -4.39 -0.68
N VAL A 158 10.70 -3.64 -0.82
CA VAL A 158 9.41 -4.16 -1.28
C VAL A 158 9.34 -4.19 -2.82
N GLN A 159 9.99 -3.24 -3.48
CA GLN A 159 10.10 -3.15 -4.94
C GLN A 159 11.21 -4.05 -5.54
N GLY A 160 11.85 -4.90 -4.73
CA GLY A 160 12.76 -5.94 -5.21
C GLY A 160 11.99 -6.98 -6.04
N LEU A 161 11.96 -6.75 -7.35
CA LEU A 161 11.24 -7.49 -8.38
C LEU A 161 11.33 -9.02 -8.22
N SER A 162 10.20 -9.62 -7.89
CA SER A 162 9.84 -11.03 -8.05
C SER A 162 8.38 -11.08 -8.52
N ASP A 163 7.95 -12.16 -9.18
CA ASP A 163 6.59 -12.34 -9.73
C ASP A 163 5.44 -12.03 -8.73
N ASP A 164 5.70 -12.01 -7.43
CA ASP A 164 4.77 -11.58 -6.36
C ASP A 164 4.83 -10.05 -6.07
N GLY A 165 5.12 -9.23 -7.09
CA GLY A 165 5.44 -7.80 -6.97
C GLY A 165 4.24 -6.87 -6.84
N VAL A 166 3.15 -7.15 -7.57
CA VAL A 166 1.99 -6.25 -7.65
C VAL A 166 1.19 -6.24 -6.35
N ILE A 167 0.92 -7.40 -5.75
CA ILE A 167 0.19 -7.45 -4.47
C ILE A 167 0.99 -6.84 -3.34
N LYS A 168 2.32 -7.02 -3.33
CA LYS A 168 3.19 -6.34 -2.39
C LYS A 168 3.16 -4.82 -2.58
N ALA A 169 3.12 -4.33 -3.81
CA ALA A 169 2.95 -2.92 -4.11
C ALA A 169 1.60 -2.40 -3.57
N VAL A 170 0.48 -3.07 -3.89
CA VAL A 170 -0.85 -2.70 -3.36
C VAL A 170 -0.89 -2.67 -1.83
N ILE A 171 -0.28 -3.65 -1.16
CA ILE A 171 -0.18 -3.65 0.31
C ILE A 171 0.65 -2.47 0.82
N ALA A 172 1.76 -2.15 0.14
CA ALA A 172 2.60 -1.02 0.50
C ALA A 172 1.87 0.32 0.31
N ASP A 173 1.07 0.46 -0.76
CA ASP A 173 0.23 1.63 -0.99
C ASP A 173 -0.80 1.78 0.13
N MET A 174 -1.54 0.72 0.45
CA MET A 174 -2.49 0.72 1.58
C MET A 174 -1.85 1.13 2.91
N MET A 175 -0.61 0.69 3.17
CA MET A 175 0.13 1.09 4.36
C MET A 175 0.51 2.58 4.35
N THR A 176 0.83 3.10 3.16
CA THR A 176 1.17 4.50 2.93
C THR A 176 -0.04 5.41 3.18
N GLU A 177 -1.22 5.05 2.67
CA GLU A 177 -2.46 5.81 2.94
C GLU A 177 -2.72 5.96 4.44
N HIS A 178 -2.55 4.89 5.22
CA HIS A 178 -2.78 4.94 6.67
C HIS A 178 -1.73 5.77 7.41
N LEU A 179 -0.50 5.81 6.90
CA LEU A 179 0.54 6.70 7.41
C LEU A 179 0.18 8.17 7.13
N GLU A 180 -0.31 8.48 5.94
CA GLU A 180 -0.71 9.84 5.54
C GLU A 180 -1.91 10.31 6.34
N ILE A 181 -2.95 9.48 6.49
CA ILE A 181 -4.09 9.72 7.36
C ILE A 181 -3.63 10.05 8.80
N ALA A 182 -2.72 9.26 9.37
CA ALA A 182 -2.19 9.52 10.71
C ALA A 182 -1.37 10.83 10.76
N THR A 183 -0.62 11.12 9.71
CA THR A 183 0.19 12.32 9.57
C THR A 183 -0.69 13.57 9.55
N TYR A 184 -1.71 13.64 8.68
CA TYR A 184 -2.62 14.78 8.59
C TYR A 184 -3.41 15.00 9.87
N ARG A 185 -3.92 13.95 10.51
CA ARG A 185 -4.61 14.06 11.81
C ARG A 185 -3.71 14.65 12.89
N SER A 186 -2.47 14.17 12.99
CA SER A 186 -1.48 14.71 13.92
C SER A 186 -1.16 16.17 13.61
N LEU A 187 -1.01 16.50 12.33
CA LEU A 187 -0.66 17.83 11.87
C LEU A 187 -1.74 18.87 12.20
N MET A 188 -3.02 18.52 12.07
CA MET A 188 -4.14 19.38 12.47
C MET A 188 -4.11 19.70 13.97
N VAL A 189 -3.88 18.69 14.82
CA VAL A 189 -3.78 18.89 16.28
C VAL A 189 -2.61 19.82 16.61
N VAL A 190 -1.44 19.59 16.00
CA VAL A 190 -0.27 20.44 16.22
C VAL A 190 -0.52 21.87 15.71
N ALA A 191 -1.21 22.04 14.58
CA ALA A 191 -1.58 23.33 14.03
C ALA A 191 -2.47 24.12 15.01
N GLU A 192 -3.48 23.50 15.60
CA GLU A 192 -4.31 24.12 16.64
C GLU A 192 -3.49 24.54 17.86
N MET A 193 -2.61 23.66 18.34
CA MET A 193 -1.72 23.96 19.48
C MET A 193 -0.75 25.11 19.20
N ALA A 194 -0.33 25.27 17.94
CA ALA A 194 0.51 26.38 17.48
C ALA A 194 -0.29 27.69 17.28
N GLY A 195 -1.63 27.67 17.41
CA GLY A 195 -2.49 28.80 17.10
C GLY A 195 -2.65 29.06 15.60
N ARG A 196 -2.46 28.01 14.78
CA ARG A 196 -2.57 28.00 13.31
C ARG A 196 -3.76 27.16 12.83
N ALA A 197 -4.91 27.31 13.50
CA ALA A 197 -6.14 26.63 13.13
C ALA A 197 -6.64 27.03 11.72
N ASP A 198 -6.14 28.14 11.16
CA ASP A 198 -6.37 28.55 9.78
C ASP A 198 -5.85 27.52 8.75
N LEU A 199 -4.88 26.68 9.12
CA LEU A 199 -4.35 25.64 8.25
C LEU A 199 -5.26 24.40 8.17
N CYS A 200 -6.11 24.18 9.18
CA CYS A 200 -6.85 22.94 9.33
C CYS A 200 -7.79 22.66 8.15
N LEU A 201 -8.34 23.69 7.50
CA LEU A 201 -9.22 23.50 6.34
C LEU A 201 -8.52 22.77 5.19
N ASN A 202 -7.32 23.21 4.81
CA ASN A 202 -6.57 22.59 3.71
C ASN A 202 -6.02 21.21 4.11
N LEU A 203 -5.64 21.03 5.37
CA LEU A 203 -5.19 19.73 5.89
C LEU A 203 -6.34 18.70 5.95
N GLU A 204 -7.56 19.16 6.23
CA GLU A 204 -8.76 18.32 6.24
C GLU A 204 -9.17 17.89 4.82
N LEU A 205 -8.98 18.77 3.82
CA LEU A 205 -9.16 18.40 2.42
C LEU A 205 -8.21 17.27 2.00
N SER A 206 -6.90 17.42 2.27
CA SER A 206 -5.92 16.36 2.01
C SER A 206 -6.27 15.06 2.75
N LEU A 207 -6.58 15.14 4.05
CA LEU A 207 -7.02 13.99 4.84
C LEU A 207 -8.22 13.27 4.22
N SER A 208 -9.18 14.01 3.65
CA SER A 208 -10.37 13.41 3.03
C SER A 208 -10.04 12.62 1.76
N GLU A 209 -9.04 13.07 0.99
CA GLU A 209 -8.54 12.38 -0.20
C GLU A 209 -7.85 11.06 0.19
N GLU A 210 -7.00 11.05 1.23
CA GLU A 210 -6.32 9.81 1.66
C GLU A 210 -7.30 8.80 2.25
N VAL A 211 -8.29 9.29 3.01
CA VAL A 211 -9.36 8.43 3.51
C VAL A 211 -10.13 7.82 2.35
N ALA A 212 -10.42 8.59 1.30
CA ALA A 212 -11.10 8.07 0.11
C ALA A 212 -10.25 7.03 -0.64
N MET A 213 -8.93 7.21 -0.71
CA MET A 213 -8.01 6.22 -1.30
C MET A 213 -7.93 4.94 -0.47
N ALA A 214 -7.73 5.06 0.85
CA ALA A 214 -7.74 3.93 1.77
C ALA A 214 -9.06 3.14 1.72
N ASP A 215 -10.20 3.84 1.69
CA ASP A 215 -11.52 3.23 1.60
C ASP A 215 -11.72 2.53 0.25
N TRP A 216 -11.22 3.11 -0.84
CA TRP A 216 -11.24 2.47 -2.14
C TRP A 216 -10.44 1.15 -2.11
N PHE A 217 -9.24 1.15 -1.55
CA PHE A 217 -8.48 -0.10 -1.39
C PHE A 217 -9.23 -1.13 -0.54
N ASN A 218 -9.80 -0.72 0.59
CA ASN A 218 -10.57 -1.61 1.47
C ASN A 218 -11.75 -2.28 0.75
N GLN A 219 -12.39 -1.59 -0.19
CA GLN A 219 -13.50 -2.11 -0.98
C GLN A 219 -13.06 -3.00 -2.13
N ASN A 220 -11.88 -2.76 -2.71
CA ASN A 220 -11.42 -3.41 -3.94
C ASN A 220 -10.34 -4.49 -3.74
N LEU A 221 -9.72 -4.57 -2.55
CA LEU A 221 -8.59 -5.47 -2.28
C LEU A 221 -8.89 -6.94 -2.63
N GLU A 222 -10.08 -7.45 -2.28
CA GLU A 222 -10.45 -8.84 -2.60
C GLU A 222 -10.45 -9.08 -4.12
N GLN A 223 -11.07 -8.18 -4.88
CA GLN A 223 -11.17 -8.30 -6.33
C GLN A 223 -9.79 -8.16 -6.98
N LEU A 224 -8.99 -7.18 -6.55
CA LEU A 224 -7.62 -6.99 -7.05
C LEU A 224 -6.75 -8.23 -6.81
N THR A 225 -6.84 -8.81 -5.63
CA THR A 225 -6.11 -10.04 -5.28
C THR A 225 -6.52 -11.21 -6.18
N ARG A 226 -7.83 -11.40 -6.40
CA ARG A 226 -8.33 -12.46 -7.29
C ARG A 226 -7.84 -12.25 -8.72
N ARG A 227 -8.00 -11.03 -9.24
CA ARG A 227 -7.62 -10.69 -10.62
C ARG A 227 -6.13 -10.88 -10.86
N PHE A 228 -5.30 -10.49 -9.90
CA PHE A 228 -3.86 -10.72 -9.97
C PHE A 228 -3.53 -12.20 -10.09
N VAL A 229 -4.07 -13.06 -9.21
CA VAL A 229 -3.84 -14.51 -9.27
C VAL A 229 -4.29 -15.12 -10.60
N GLU A 230 -5.40 -14.63 -11.17
CA GLU A 230 -5.87 -15.06 -12.49
C GLU A 230 -4.92 -14.68 -13.63
N LEU A 231 -4.32 -13.48 -13.58
CA LEU A 231 -3.34 -13.01 -14.57
C LEU A 231 -2.06 -13.84 -14.50
N GLU A 232 -1.50 -14.03 -13.30
CA GLU A 232 -0.31 -14.87 -13.08
C GLU A 232 -0.51 -16.30 -13.59
N ALA A 233 -1.64 -16.92 -13.27
CA ALA A 233 -1.95 -18.27 -13.73
C ALA A 233 -2.09 -18.37 -15.27
N ALA A 234 -2.59 -17.31 -15.93
CA ALA A 234 -2.69 -17.27 -17.38
C ALA A 234 -1.32 -17.09 -18.06
N GLU A 235 -0.43 -16.29 -17.47
CA GLU A 235 0.94 -16.14 -17.95
C GLU A 235 1.74 -17.44 -17.85
N ASP A 236 1.62 -18.15 -16.72
CA ASP A 236 2.30 -19.43 -16.53
C ASP A 236 1.82 -20.51 -17.51
N ALA A 237 0.51 -20.57 -17.78
CA ALA A 237 -0.04 -21.48 -18.80
C ALA A 237 0.43 -21.13 -20.24
N GLY A 238 0.71 -19.86 -20.51
CA GLY A 238 1.29 -19.40 -21.77
C GLY A 238 2.76 -19.79 -21.95
N LYS A 239 3.54 -19.86 -20.86
CA LYS A 239 4.95 -20.27 -20.88
C LYS A 239 5.12 -21.78 -21.16
N ASP A 240 4.18 -22.62 -20.70
CA ASP A 240 4.22 -24.08 -20.88
C ASP A 240 3.77 -24.58 -22.27
N SER A 241 3.31 -23.69 -23.16
CA SER A 241 2.80 -24.03 -24.50
C SER A 241 3.75 -23.72 -25.68
N GLY A 242 5.07 -23.54 -25.41
CA GLY A 242 6.12 -23.47 -26.43
C GLY A 242 6.26 -24.75 -27.27
N PRO A 243 6.78 -24.67 -28.51
CA PRO A 243 6.35 -25.53 -29.62
C PRO A 243 6.69 -27.00 -29.39
N ASP A 244 5.67 -27.85 -29.47
CA ASP A 244 5.80 -29.28 -29.77
C ASP A 244 6.57 -29.41 -31.08
N SER A 245 7.87 -29.69 -31.00
CA SER A 245 8.65 -30.20 -32.12
C SER A 245 8.21 -31.64 -32.39
N GLY A 246 6.99 -31.75 -32.93
CA GLY A 246 6.43 -32.97 -33.45
C GLY A 246 7.37 -33.54 -34.50
N GLN A 247 7.84 -34.75 -34.21
CA GLN A 247 8.59 -35.63 -35.08
C GLN A 247 7.94 -35.66 -36.48
N ASP A 248 8.64 -35.19 -37.51
CA ASP A 248 8.37 -35.67 -38.87
C ASP A 248 9.33 -36.81 -39.19
N SER A 249 8.67 -37.89 -39.56
CA SER A 249 9.07 -39.23 -39.89
C SER A 249 10.28 -39.35 -40.82
N GLY A 250 11.18 -40.26 -40.45
CA GLY A 250 12.20 -40.77 -41.35
C GLY A 250 11.57 -41.45 -42.57
N LEU A 251 11.98 -41.00 -43.75
CA LEU A 251 11.91 -41.76 -44.99
C LEU A 251 13.29 -41.72 -45.63
N GLU A 252 14.02 -42.83 -45.50
CA GLU A 252 15.21 -43.11 -46.30
C GLU A 252 14.85 -43.26 -47.78
N PRO A 253 15.71 -42.81 -48.71
CA PRO A 253 15.74 -43.36 -50.05
C PRO A 253 17.07 -44.08 -50.31
N GLY A 254 17.00 -45.41 -50.23
CA GLY A 254 18.03 -46.31 -50.76
C GLY A 254 17.44 -47.23 -51.83
N GLN A 255 18.09 -47.21 -52.99
CA GLN A 255 17.95 -48.12 -54.16
C GLN A 255 16.79 -47.82 -55.13
N ASP A 256 16.90 -48.02 -56.43
CA ASP A 256 17.95 -48.16 -57.46
C ASP A 256 17.12 -48.46 -58.72
N TYR A 257 17.34 -47.73 -59.82
CA TYR A 257 17.06 -48.28 -61.14
C TYR A 257 18.04 -47.68 -62.14
N GLY A 258 19.15 -48.40 -62.34
CA GLY A 258 19.99 -48.23 -63.51
C GLY A 258 19.24 -48.50 -64.83
N ARG A 259 19.50 -47.66 -65.83
CA ARG A 259 19.93 -48.09 -67.16
C ARG A 259 20.44 -46.91 -67.99
N ASP A 260 21.67 -47.09 -68.45
CA ASP A 260 22.37 -46.57 -69.63
C ASP A 260 21.54 -45.81 -70.67
N ILE A 261 22.10 -44.76 -71.31
CA ILE A 261 22.67 -44.78 -72.69
C ILE A 261 23.42 -43.43 -72.95
N ASP A 262 24.73 -43.54 -73.12
CA ASP A 262 25.63 -43.01 -74.18
C ASP A 262 25.39 -41.68 -74.95
N GLN A 263 26.54 -41.09 -75.38
CA GLN A 263 26.83 -39.98 -76.32
C GLN A 263 26.80 -38.55 -75.72
N GLY A 264 27.88 -37.77 -75.61
CA GLY A 264 29.12 -37.69 -76.39
C GLY A 264 29.02 -36.55 -77.42
N LEU A 265 29.56 -35.35 -77.14
CA LEU A 265 30.27 -34.45 -78.08
C LEU A 265 30.43 -32.99 -77.56
N ARG A 266 31.71 -32.59 -77.52
CA ARG A 266 32.32 -31.24 -77.51
C ARG A 266 32.48 -30.50 -76.20
#